data_AF-A0A6J3RV27-F1
#
_entry.id   AF-A0A6J3RV27-F1
#
_cell.length_a   1.000
_cell.length_b   1.000
_cell.length_c   1.000
_cell.angle_alpha   90.00
_cell.angle_beta   90.00
_cell.angle_gamma   90.00
#
_symmetry.space_group_name_H-M   'P 1'
#
loop_
_entity.id
_entity.type
_entity.pdbx_description
1 polymer ?
#
loop_
_entity_poly.entity_id
_entity_poly.type
_entity_poly.pdbx_seq_one_letter_code
_entity_poly.pdbx_strand_id
1 'polypeptide(L)'
;MQRKGVSSSMSFEEEEEDEDENSSSSSQLNSNTRPSSATSRKSIREAASAPSPPAPEPSVDVEVQDLEEFVLRPAPQGITIKCRITRDKKGMDRGMYPTYFLHLDREDGKKVFLLAGRKRKKSKTSNYLISVDPTDLSRGGDSYIGKLRSNLMGTKFTVYDNGVNPQKASSPLESGTLRQELAAVCYETNVLGFKGPRKMSVIVPGMTMVHERVCIRPRNEHETLLSRWQNKNTETIIELQNKTPVWNDDTQSYVLNFHGRVTQASVKNFQIIHGNDPDYIVMQFGRVAEDVFTMDYNYPLCALQAFAIALSSFDSKLACE
;
A
#
# COMPACT_ATOMS: atom_id res chain seq x y z
N MET A 1 13.16 -40.85 -58.00
CA MET A 1 14.50 -40.71 -57.38
C MET A 1 14.33 -40.81 -55.87
N GLN A 2 15.08 -41.74 -55.23
CA GLN A 2 15.49 -41.87 -53.80
C GLN A 2 14.44 -41.56 -52.69
N ARG A 3 13.90 -42.52 -51.93
CA ARG A 3 14.41 -43.48 -50.90
C ARG A 3 14.33 -42.97 -49.44
N LYS A 4 13.55 -43.72 -48.63
CA LYS A 4 13.67 -44.07 -47.18
C LYS A 4 13.54 -42.91 -46.16
N GLY A 5 12.81 -42.96 -45.03
CA GLY A 5 12.22 -44.06 -44.24
C GLY A 5 12.88 -44.14 -42.85
N VAL A 6 12.07 -44.48 -41.81
CA VAL A 6 12.41 -44.87 -40.40
C VAL A 6 12.44 -43.69 -39.40
N SER A 7 11.46 -43.49 -38.49
CA SER A 7 11.04 -44.24 -37.27
C SER A 7 12.02 -44.15 -36.10
N SER A 8 11.55 -43.69 -34.93
CA SER A 8 11.99 -44.17 -33.60
C SER A 8 11.26 -43.43 -32.47
N SER A 9 10.33 -44.14 -31.83
CA SER A 9 9.86 -43.99 -30.45
C SER A 9 10.90 -44.54 -29.47
N MET A 10 11.13 -43.91 -28.32
CA MET A 10 11.63 -44.60 -27.12
C MET A 10 11.14 -43.95 -25.81
N SER A 11 10.51 -44.79 -25.01
CA SER A 11 10.27 -44.74 -23.57
C SER A 11 11.28 -45.67 -22.88
N PHE A 12 11.73 -45.38 -21.66
CA PHE A 12 12.28 -46.27 -20.59
C PHE A 12 12.71 -45.32 -19.45
N GLU A 13 12.13 -45.31 -18.25
CA GLU A 13 12.18 -46.28 -17.12
C GLU A 13 13.59 -46.52 -16.53
N GLU A 14 13.69 -46.13 -15.25
CA GLU A 14 14.46 -46.61 -14.08
C GLU A 14 15.89 -47.14 -14.24
N GLU A 15 16.79 -46.69 -13.36
CA GLU A 15 17.57 -47.59 -12.48
C GLU A 15 18.23 -46.80 -11.33
N GLU A 16 18.08 -47.34 -10.12
CA GLU A 16 18.80 -47.03 -8.88
C GLU A 16 20.20 -47.65 -8.92
N GLU A 17 21.19 -47.00 -8.28
CA GLU A 17 22.36 -47.70 -7.73
C GLU A 17 22.74 -47.08 -6.37
N ASP A 18 22.55 -47.89 -5.32
CA ASP A 18 23.18 -47.80 -4.01
C ASP A 18 24.65 -48.24 -4.10
N GLU A 19 25.56 -47.58 -3.39
CA GLU A 19 26.76 -48.23 -2.84
C GLU A 19 27.05 -47.70 -1.42
N ASP A 20 27.15 -48.66 -0.50
CA ASP A 20 27.39 -48.54 0.93
C ASP A 20 28.89 -48.54 1.32
N GLU A 21 29.12 -48.15 2.58
CA GLU A 21 30.22 -48.47 3.51
C GLU A 21 31.62 -47.83 3.31
N ASN A 22 32.14 -47.13 4.34
CA ASN A 22 32.82 -47.80 5.47
C ASN A 22 33.37 -46.80 6.52
N SER A 23 33.18 -47.15 7.81
CA SER A 23 33.93 -46.89 9.06
C SER A 23 34.69 -45.56 9.29
N SER A 24 34.75 -44.95 10.48
CA SER A 24 35.06 -45.55 11.78
C SER A 24 34.91 -44.53 12.92
N SER A 25 34.80 -45.04 14.14
CA SER A 25 34.47 -44.32 15.37
C SER A 25 35.61 -43.48 15.95
N SER A 26 35.29 -42.48 16.76
CA SER A 26 35.98 -42.30 18.05
C SER A 26 35.12 -41.54 19.06
N SER A 27 34.79 -42.27 20.12
CA SER A 27 34.35 -41.85 21.45
C SER A 27 35.16 -40.70 22.06
N GLN A 28 34.53 -39.84 22.85
CA GLN A 28 34.73 -39.85 24.32
C GLN A 28 33.76 -38.90 25.05
N LEU A 29 33.04 -39.51 25.98
CA LEU A 29 32.32 -38.90 27.09
C LEU A 29 33.30 -38.21 28.05
N ASN A 30 32.87 -37.12 28.69
CA ASN A 30 33.10 -36.97 30.12
C ASN A 30 32.07 -36.04 30.76
N SER A 31 31.32 -36.63 31.67
CA SER A 31 30.49 -35.98 32.68
C SER A 31 31.37 -35.44 33.82
N ASN A 32 30.93 -34.35 34.46
CA ASN A 32 30.53 -34.33 35.87
C ASN A 32 30.66 -32.94 36.54
N THR A 33 29.59 -32.65 37.29
CA THR A 33 29.55 -32.01 38.62
C THR A 33 29.81 -30.50 38.80
N ARG A 34 28.70 -29.87 39.23
CA ARG A 34 28.55 -28.70 40.11
C ARG A 34 29.50 -28.71 41.32
N PRO A 35 29.85 -27.51 41.84
CA PRO A 35 29.68 -27.27 43.27
C PRO A 35 29.02 -25.92 43.61
N SER A 36 28.50 -25.86 44.83
CA SER A 36 27.78 -24.73 45.43
C SER A 36 28.71 -23.82 46.24
N SER A 37 28.31 -22.54 46.31
CA SER A 37 28.45 -21.58 47.42
C SER A 37 29.84 -21.10 47.87
N ALA A 38 30.09 -19.78 47.72
CA ALA A 38 30.70 -18.95 48.74
C ALA A 38 30.43 -17.44 48.49
N THR A 39 30.12 -16.76 49.58
CA THR A 39 29.72 -15.37 49.80
C THR A 39 30.77 -14.32 49.42
N SER A 40 30.35 -13.12 48.95
CA SER A 40 30.85 -11.82 49.47
C SER A 40 30.23 -10.57 48.81
N ARG A 41 29.78 -9.66 49.69
CA ARG A 41 29.75 -8.19 49.60
C ARG A 41 28.70 -7.48 48.75
N LYS A 42 27.63 -7.14 49.47
CA LYS A 42 26.72 -5.99 49.32
C LYS A 42 27.46 -4.74 48.79
N SER A 43 27.11 -4.28 47.59
CA SER A 43 27.29 -2.88 47.17
C SER A 43 25.91 -2.27 47.00
N ILE A 44 25.62 -1.26 47.82
CA ILE A 44 24.44 -0.40 47.67
C ILE A 44 24.72 0.49 46.45
N ARG A 45 23.93 0.33 45.40
CA ARG A 45 23.75 1.35 44.37
C ARG A 45 22.29 1.73 44.37
N GLU A 46 22.04 3.02 44.57
CA GLU A 46 20.73 3.65 44.55
C GLU A 46 20.03 3.35 43.21
N ALA A 47 18.84 2.75 43.30
CA ALA A 47 17.96 2.58 42.18
C ALA A 47 17.29 3.93 41.88
N ALA A 48 17.83 4.67 40.91
CA ALA A 48 17.10 5.75 40.29
C ALA A 48 15.90 5.15 39.55
N SER A 49 14.70 5.56 39.96
CA SER A 49 13.43 5.17 39.36
C SER A 49 13.44 5.50 37.86
N ALA A 50 13.42 4.47 37.02
CA ALA A 50 13.12 4.64 35.60
C ALA A 50 11.71 5.23 35.45
N PRO A 51 11.49 6.21 34.55
CA PRO A 51 10.15 6.70 34.29
C PRO A 51 9.31 5.58 33.67
N SER A 52 8.13 5.37 34.24
CA SER A 52 7.09 4.48 33.69
C SER A 52 6.77 4.88 32.24
N PRO A 53 6.50 3.91 31.34
CA PRO A 53 6.03 4.25 30.01
C PRO A 53 4.73 5.05 30.10
N PRO A 54 4.53 6.06 29.22
CA PRO A 54 3.29 6.83 29.21
C PRO A 54 2.09 5.91 28.99
N ALA A 55 1.01 6.19 29.72
CA ALA A 55 -0.25 5.47 29.60
C ALA A 55 -0.74 5.50 28.13
N PRO A 56 -1.42 4.45 27.64
CA PRO A 56 -2.01 4.48 26.31
C PRO A 56 -2.98 5.66 26.21
N GLU A 57 -2.77 6.51 25.22
CA GLU A 57 -3.68 7.62 24.94
C GLU A 57 -5.10 7.07 24.69
N PRO A 58 -6.14 7.75 25.18
CA PRO A 58 -7.52 7.30 25.01
C PRO A 58 -7.84 7.19 23.51
N SER A 59 -8.44 6.06 23.11
CA SER A 59 -8.91 5.87 21.74
C SER A 59 -9.99 6.92 21.46
N VAL A 60 -9.68 7.86 20.57
CA VAL A 60 -10.66 8.84 20.09
C VAL A 60 -11.64 8.10 19.18
N ASP A 61 -12.90 8.02 19.59
CA ASP A 61 -13.95 7.44 18.76
C ASP A 61 -14.15 8.30 17.50
N VAL A 62 -13.75 7.75 16.35
CA VAL A 62 -13.89 8.41 15.05
C VAL A 62 -15.34 8.32 14.60
N GLU A 63 -16.08 9.43 14.73
CA GLU A 63 -17.44 9.57 14.24
C GLU A 63 -17.50 9.91 12.75
N VAL A 64 -18.38 9.22 12.03
CA VAL A 64 -18.68 9.48 10.61
C VAL A 64 -20.13 9.99 10.56
N GLN A 65 -20.30 11.29 10.31
CA GLN A 65 -21.62 11.93 10.21
C GLN A 65 -21.96 12.15 8.74
N ASP A 66 -21.22 13.03 8.06
CA ASP A 66 -21.26 13.21 6.62
C ASP A 66 -20.15 12.37 5.96
N LEU A 67 -20.55 11.43 5.10
CA LEU A 67 -19.63 10.51 4.46
C LEU A 67 -18.77 11.19 3.39
N GLU A 68 -19.33 12.11 2.59
CA GLU A 68 -18.59 12.82 1.54
C GLU A 68 -17.52 13.74 2.14
N GLU A 69 -17.89 14.43 3.22
CA GLU A 69 -16.95 15.27 3.94
C GLU A 69 -15.86 14.43 4.61
N PHE A 70 -16.23 13.34 5.29
CA PHE A 70 -15.29 12.49 6.02
C PHE A 70 -14.22 11.89 5.09
N VAL A 71 -14.60 11.38 3.92
CA VAL A 71 -13.64 10.73 3.01
C VAL A 71 -12.66 11.71 2.37
N LEU A 72 -12.99 13.00 2.35
CA LEU A 72 -12.13 14.08 1.89
C LEU A 72 -11.35 14.73 3.03
N ARG A 73 -11.78 14.63 4.29
CA ARG A 73 -11.08 15.23 5.43
C ARG A 73 -9.73 14.55 5.70
N PRO A 74 -8.61 15.29 5.81
CA PRO A 74 -7.34 14.73 6.28
C PRO A 74 -7.53 14.06 7.65
N ALA A 75 -6.81 12.97 7.91
CA ALA A 75 -6.75 12.40 9.25
C ALA A 75 -6.24 13.46 10.24
N PRO A 76 -6.84 13.57 11.44
CA PRO A 76 -6.31 14.44 12.48
C PRO A 76 -4.88 14.03 12.85
N GLN A 77 -4.03 15.01 13.21
CA GLN A 77 -2.69 14.71 13.70
C GLN A 77 -2.76 13.88 14.98
N GLY A 78 -1.86 12.91 15.11
CA GLY A 78 -1.83 11.96 16.23
C GLY A 78 -2.86 10.83 16.17
N ILE A 79 -3.84 10.90 15.25
CA ILE A 79 -4.89 9.88 15.13
C ILE A 79 -4.69 9.04 13.87
N THR A 80 -4.52 7.72 14.05
CA THR A 80 -4.51 6.76 12.94
C THR A 80 -5.92 6.28 12.64
N ILE A 81 -6.36 6.50 11.40
CA ILE A 81 -7.62 5.95 10.90
C ILE A 81 -7.36 4.54 10.39
N LYS A 82 -7.90 3.54 11.09
CA LYS A 82 -7.75 2.12 10.75
C LYS A 82 -8.90 1.69 9.85
N CYS A 83 -8.61 1.11 8.69
CA CYS A 83 -9.63 0.65 7.75
C CYS A 83 -9.34 -0.76 7.24
N ARG A 84 -10.35 -1.34 6.59
CA ARG A 84 -10.28 -2.63 5.92
C ARG A 84 -10.86 -2.53 4.51
N ILE A 85 -10.10 -3.04 3.54
CA ILE A 85 -10.54 -3.16 2.15
C ILE A 85 -10.94 -4.62 1.91
N THR A 86 -12.14 -4.80 1.36
CA THR A 86 -12.64 -6.10 0.91
C THR A 86 -12.85 -6.09 -0.61
N ARG A 87 -12.35 -7.11 -1.29
CA ARG A 87 -12.48 -7.27 -2.74
C ARG A 87 -13.62 -8.24 -3.06
N ASP A 88 -14.65 -7.74 -3.75
CA ASP A 88 -15.73 -8.55 -4.28
C ASP A 88 -15.46 -8.90 -5.75
N LYS A 89 -15.33 -10.20 -6.02
CA LYS A 89 -15.06 -10.77 -7.35
C LYS A 89 -16.34 -11.14 -8.11
N LYS A 90 -17.54 -10.86 -7.57
CA LYS A 90 -18.81 -11.17 -8.24
C LYS A 90 -18.86 -10.61 -9.67
N GLY A 91 -19.21 -11.48 -10.61
CA GLY A 91 -19.36 -11.13 -12.02
C GLY A 91 -18.06 -11.06 -12.83
N MET A 92 -16.91 -11.47 -12.25
CA MET A 92 -15.67 -11.63 -13.00
C MET A 92 -15.78 -12.69 -14.11
N ASP A 93 -16.55 -13.75 -13.87
CA ASP A 93 -17.00 -14.74 -14.84
C ASP A 93 -17.72 -14.11 -16.04
N ARG A 94 -18.43 -13.00 -15.82
CA ARG A 94 -19.12 -12.19 -16.85
C ARG A 94 -18.24 -11.03 -17.37
N GLY A 95 -16.93 -11.18 -17.23
CA GLY A 95 -15.91 -10.22 -17.65
C GLY A 95 -15.95 -8.89 -16.91
N MET A 96 -16.58 -8.81 -15.73
CA MET A 96 -16.56 -7.60 -14.90
C MET A 96 -15.29 -7.49 -14.06
N TYR A 97 -14.81 -6.27 -13.84
CA TYR A 97 -13.74 -6.04 -12.87
C TYR A 97 -14.29 -6.15 -11.44
N PRO A 98 -13.46 -6.62 -10.49
CA PRO A 98 -13.84 -6.70 -9.08
C PRO A 98 -14.14 -5.32 -8.52
N THR A 99 -15.05 -5.28 -7.54
CA THR A 99 -15.36 -4.09 -6.75
C THR A 99 -14.61 -4.15 -5.44
N TYR A 100 -14.06 -3.02 -5.01
CA TYR A 100 -13.36 -2.89 -3.74
C TYR A 100 -14.20 -2.03 -2.81
N PHE A 101 -14.38 -2.47 -1.57
CA PHE A 101 -15.12 -1.72 -0.56
C PHE A 101 -14.19 -1.40 0.60
N LEU A 102 -14.13 -0.12 0.98
CA LEU A 102 -13.43 0.39 2.14
C LEU A 102 -14.40 0.53 3.29
N HIS A 103 -14.04 0.00 4.45
CA HIS A 103 -14.76 0.18 5.70
C HIS A 103 -13.81 0.67 6.78
N LEU A 104 -14.31 1.55 7.66
CA LEU A 104 -13.65 1.87 8.92
C LEU A 104 -13.65 0.62 9.81
N ASP A 105 -12.50 0.31 10.40
CA ASP A 105 -12.27 -0.84 11.28
C ASP A 105 -12.30 -0.36 12.73
N ARG A 106 -13.50 -0.32 13.33
CA ARG A 106 -13.69 0.14 14.71
C ARG A 106 -13.26 -0.93 15.72
N GLU A 107 -12.83 -0.47 16.90
CA GLU A 107 -12.37 -1.35 17.98
C GLU A 107 -13.50 -2.21 18.57
N ASP A 108 -14.74 -1.74 18.47
CA ASP A 108 -15.95 -2.47 18.87
C ASP A 108 -16.35 -3.59 17.86
N GLY A 109 -15.57 -3.80 16.81
CA GLY A 109 -15.80 -4.80 15.77
C GLY A 109 -16.84 -4.39 14.71
N LYS A 110 -17.47 -3.22 14.83
CA LYS A 110 -18.40 -2.71 13.81
C LYS A 110 -17.63 -2.18 12.60
N LYS A 111 -18.19 -2.39 11.43
CA LYS A 111 -17.67 -1.88 10.16
C LYS A 111 -18.57 -0.77 9.66
N VAL A 112 -18.00 0.41 9.45
CA VAL A 112 -18.72 1.54 8.83
C VAL A 112 -18.24 1.65 7.39
N PHE A 113 -19.15 1.57 6.42
CA PHE A 113 -18.80 1.72 5.00
C PHE A 113 -18.29 3.14 4.73
N LEU A 114 -17.24 3.24 3.90
CA LEU A 114 -16.65 4.53 3.52
C LEU A 114 -16.68 4.78 2.00
N LEU A 115 -16.09 3.87 1.22
CA LEU A 115 -15.91 4.07 -0.22
C LEU A 115 -16.05 2.75 -0.97
N ALA A 116 -16.60 2.82 -2.18
CA ALA A 116 -16.56 1.74 -3.16
C ALA A 116 -15.71 2.16 -4.37
N GLY A 117 -14.90 1.25 -4.89
CA GLY A 117 -14.00 1.49 -6.00
C GLY A 117 -14.07 0.38 -7.04
N ARG A 118 -14.19 0.73 -8.32
CA ARG A 118 -14.23 -0.29 -9.39
C ARG A 118 -13.59 0.20 -10.68
N LYS A 119 -12.78 -0.67 -11.29
CA LYS A 119 -12.18 -0.44 -12.60
C LYS A 119 -13.27 -0.46 -13.69
N ARG A 120 -13.23 0.52 -14.58
CA ARG A 120 -14.17 0.63 -15.70
C ARG A 120 -13.75 -0.27 -16.87
N LYS A 121 -14.74 -0.90 -17.49
CA LYS A 121 -14.57 -1.51 -18.82
C LYS A 121 -14.37 -0.42 -19.89
N LYS A 122 -13.87 -0.82 -21.06
CA LYS A 122 -13.77 0.02 -22.28
C LYS A 122 -12.93 1.30 -22.08
N SER A 123 -11.90 1.25 -21.24
CA SER A 123 -10.94 2.34 -21.06
C SER A 123 -9.58 1.92 -21.63
N LYS A 124 -8.92 2.81 -22.39
CA LYS A 124 -7.58 2.55 -22.95
C LYS A 124 -6.49 2.41 -21.87
N THR A 125 -6.72 3.00 -20.71
CA THR A 125 -5.85 2.90 -19.53
C THR A 125 -6.67 2.49 -18.32
N SER A 126 -5.99 2.09 -17.24
CA SER A 126 -6.67 1.72 -16.00
C SER A 126 -7.37 2.94 -15.40
N ASN A 127 -8.67 2.80 -15.16
CA ASN A 127 -9.55 3.88 -14.73
C ASN A 127 -10.53 3.34 -13.69
N TYR A 128 -10.39 3.76 -12.44
CA TYR A 128 -11.32 3.39 -11.37
C TYR A 128 -12.24 4.56 -11.07
N LEU A 129 -13.53 4.27 -10.92
CA LEU A 129 -14.47 5.17 -10.28
C LEU A 129 -14.51 4.86 -8.79
N ILE A 130 -14.57 5.90 -7.98
CA ILE A 130 -14.67 5.84 -6.54
C ILE A 130 -15.94 6.59 -6.13
N SER A 131 -16.75 5.95 -5.29
CA SER A 131 -18.10 6.40 -4.91
C SER A 131 -18.30 6.26 -3.40
N VAL A 132 -19.13 7.13 -2.82
CA VAL A 132 -19.65 7.02 -1.45
C VAL A 132 -20.95 6.20 -1.36
N ASP A 133 -21.40 5.63 -2.47
CA ASP A 133 -22.51 4.67 -2.53
C ASP A 133 -21.95 3.29 -2.96
N PRO A 134 -22.19 2.21 -2.20
CA PRO A 134 -21.71 0.88 -2.55
C PRO A 134 -22.45 0.25 -3.76
N THR A 135 -23.62 0.76 -4.10
CA THR A 135 -24.51 0.27 -5.16
C THR A 135 -24.39 1.08 -6.44
N ASP A 136 -24.08 2.39 -6.34
CA ASP A 136 -23.85 3.26 -7.49
C ASP A 136 -22.35 3.52 -7.75
N LEU A 137 -21.84 2.92 -8.82
CA LEU A 137 -20.50 3.12 -9.37
C LEU A 137 -20.56 3.72 -10.78
N SER A 138 -21.52 4.60 -11.01
CA SER A 138 -21.66 5.36 -12.24
C SER A 138 -20.86 6.67 -12.18
N ARG A 139 -20.57 7.26 -13.34
CA ARG A 139 -19.83 8.53 -13.41
C ARG A 139 -20.74 9.76 -13.27
N GLY A 140 -22.01 9.61 -13.59
CA GLY A 140 -23.00 10.68 -13.54
C GLY A 140 -23.92 10.59 -12.32
N GLY A 141 -23.71 9.60 -11.45
CA GLY A 141 -24.38 9.50 -10.17
C GLY A 141 -23.83 10.53 -9.20
N ASP A 142 -24.70 11.01 -8.32
CA ASP A 142 -24.37 12.05 -7.34
C ASP A 142 -23.33 11.55 -6.32
N SER A 143 -23.26 10.24 -6.10
CA SER A 143 -22.32 9.60 -5.16
C SER A 143 -20.88 9.50 -5.67
N TYR A 144 -20.60 9.89 -6.92
CA TYR A 144 -19.26 9.86 -7.51
C TYR A 144 -18.37 10.93 -6.87
N ILE A 145 -17.35 10.51 -6.12
CA ILE A 145 -16.47 11.41 -5.34
C ILE A 145 -15.05 11.49 -5.88
N GLY A 146 -14.59 10.49 -6.65
CA GLY A 146 -13.22 10.50 -7.14
C GLY A 146 -12.88 9.46 -8.21
N LYS A 147 -11.73 9.65 -8.84
CA LYS A 147 -11.26 8.82 -9.97
C LYS A 147 -9.77 8.61 -9.93
N LEU A 148 -9.35 7.34 -10.00
CA LEU A 148 -7.95 6.95 -10.22
C LEU A 148 -7.73 6.65 -11.70
N ARG A 149 -6.72 7.29 -12.31
CA ARG A 149 -6.38 7.06 -13.72
C ARG A 149 -4.89 6.74 -13.87
N SER A 150 -4.57 5.68 -14.60
CA SER A 150 -3.19 5.34 -14.95
C SER A 150 -2.75 5.96 -16.28
N ASN A 151 -1.43 6.08 -16.45
CA ASN A 151 -0.79 6.16 -17.76
C ASN A 151 -0.90 4.81 -18.50
N LEU A 152 -0.46 4.78 -19.76
CA LEU A 152 -0.57 3.60 -20.62
C LEU A 152 0.22 2.39 -20.08
N MET A 153 1.38 2.62 -19.45
CA MET A 153 2.23 1.56 -18.90
C MET A 153 1.75 1.01 -17.55
N GLY A 154 0.82 1.70 -16.88
CA GLY A 154 0.40 1.35 -15.52
C GLY A 154 1.46 1.66 -14.46
N THR A 155 2.39 2.55 -14.74
CA THR A 155 3.51 2.91 -13.83
C THR A 155 3.28 4.24 -13.12
N LYS A 156 2.43 5.11 -13.69
CA LYS A 156 2.04 6.39 -13.09
C LYS A 156 0.53 6.46 -12.98
N PHE A 157 0.04 6.92 -11.83
CA PHE A 157 -1.37 7.09 -11.55
C PHE A 157 -1.63 8.49 -11.02
N THR A 158 -2.82 9.02 -11.31
CA THR A 158 -3.30 10.29 -10.78
C THR A 158 -4.71 10.12 -10.23
N VAL A 159 -4.95 10.68 -9.06
CA VAL A 159 -6.23 10.68 -8.34
C VAL A 159 -6.87 12.05 -8.52
N TYR A 160 -8.10 12.05 -9.00
CA TYR A 160 -8.91 13.25 -9.19
C TYR A 160 -10.12 13.23 -8.28
N ASP A 161 -10.62 14.41 -7.91
CA ASP A 161 -11.95 14.58 -7.33
C ASP A 161 -13.06 14.43 -8.41
N ASN A 162 -14.26 14.90 -8.07
CA ASN A 162 -15.43 14.85 -8.94
C ASN A 162 -15.56 16.04 -9.92
N GLY A 163 -14.60 16.96 -9.94
CA GLY A 163 -14.66 18.14 -10.81
C GLY A 163 -14.53 17.87 -12.31
N VAL A 164 -14.66 18.94 -13.09
CA VAL A 164 -14.65 18.93 -14.56
C VAL A 164 -13.23 18.76 -15.10
N ASN A 165 -13.06 17.93 -16.12
CA ASN A 165 -11.77 17.80 -16.81
C ASN A 165 -11.48 19.08 -17.61
N PRO A 166 -10.33 19.77 -17.41
CA PRO A 166 -9.97 21.00 -18.13
C PRO A 166 -10.12 20.90 -19.66
N GLN A 167 -9.76 19.76 -20.26
CA GLN A 167 -9.89 19.54 -21.71
C GLN A 167 -11.35 19.45 -22.20
N LYS A 168 -12.31 19.37 -21.28
CA LYS A 168 -13.75 19.28 -21.57
C LYS A 168 -14.53 20.48 -21.01
N ALA A 169 -13.86 21.41 -20.35
CA ALA A 169 -14.49 22.63 -19.86
C ALA A 169 -14.87 23.50 -21.05
N SER A 170 -16.13 23.94 -21.10
CA SER A 170 -16.69 24.73 -22.20
C SER A 170 -16.31 26.21 -22.12
N SER A 171 -15.93 26.70 -20.93
CA SER A 171 -15.62 28.10 -20.68
C SER A 171 -14.44 28.27 -19.69
N PRO A 172 -13.52 29.24 -19.92
CA PRO A 172 -12.46 29.60 -18.97
C PRO A 172 -12.97 30.11 -17.61
N LEU A 173 -14.23 30.57 -17.55
CA LEU A 173 -14.85 31.13 -16.35
C LEU A 173 -15.21 30.07 -15.29
N GLU A 174 -15.19 28.78 -15.67
CA GLU A 174 -15.48 27.63 -14.80
C GLU A 174 -14.27 27.17 -13.97
N SER A 175 -13.29 28.05 -13.73
CA SER A 175 -12.04 27.70 -13.05
C SER A 175 -12.24 27.09 -11.64
N GLY A 176 -13.34 27.41 -10.95
CA GLY A 176 -13.70 26.84 -9.65
C GLY A 176 -14.26 25.42 -9.69
N THR A 177 -14.81 24.98 -10.83
CA THR A 177 -15.42 23.64 -11.01
C THR A 177 -14.45 22.65 -11.64
N LEU A 178 -13.25 23.09 -12.02
CA LEU A 178 -12.19 22.21 -12.51
C LEU A 178 -11.80 21.18 -11.46
N ARG A 179 -11.54 19.97 -11.94
CA ARG A 179 -11.08 18.86 -11.09
C ARG A 179 -9.77 19.20 -10.40
N GLN A 180 -9.65 18.75 -9.16
CA GLN A 180 -8.41 18.75 -8.42
C GLN A 180 -7.62 17.48 -8.65
N GLU A 181 -6.30 17.57 -8.51
CA GLU A 181 -5.44 16.40 -8.32
C GLU A 181 -5.18 16.19 -6.83
N LEU A 182 -5.65 15.07 -6.30
CA LEU A 182 -5.59 14.75 -4.86
C LEU A 182 -4.35 13.94 -4.51
N ALA A 183 -3.86 13.12 -5.43
CA ALA A 183 -2.63 12.35 -5.27
C ALA A 183 -2.10 11.92 -6.63
N ALA A 184 -0.81 11.64 -6.71
CA ALA A 184 -0.20 10.91 -7.80
C ALA A 184 0.71 9.82 -7.25
N VAL A 185 0.78 8.68 -7.96
CA VAL A 185 1.60 7.53 -7.58
C VAL A 185 2.51 7.20 -8.74
N CYS A 186 3.80 7.05 -8.47
CA CYS A 186 4.79 6.63 -9.45
C CYS A 186 5.49 5.36 -8.96
N TYR A 187 5.42 4.31 -9.76
CA TYR A 187 6.17 3.08 -9.58
C TYR A 187 7.39 3.12 -10.49
N GLU A 188 8.58 2.99 -9.90
CA GLU A 188 9.82 2.92 -10.67
C GLU A 188 9.87 1.61 -11.47
N THR A 189 10.27 1.74 -12.74
CA THR A 189 10.40 0.61 -13.66
C THR A 189 11.81 0.05 -13.60
N ASN A 190 11.94 -1.25 -13.38
CA ASN A 190 13.24 -1.94 -13.30
C ASN A 190 13.75 -2.31 -14.71
N VAL A 191 13.98 -1.31 -15.57
CA VAL A 191 14.34 -1.53 -17.00
C VAL A 191 15.75 -2.11 -17.17
N LEU A 192 16.61 -2.03 -16.14
CA LEU A 192 18.03 -2.42 -16.19
C LEU A 192 18.39 -3.62 -15.30
N GLY A 193 17.41 -4.38 -14.79
CA GLY A 193 17.68 -5.59 -14.01
C GLY A 193 18.27 -5.35 -12.62
N PHE A 194 18.18 -4.13 -12.08
CA PHE A 194 18.53 -3.85 -10.68
C PHE A 194 17.65 -4.70 -9.75
N LYS A 195 18.28 -5.64 -9.05
CA LYS A 195 17.64 -6.47 -8.03
C LYS A 195 17.49 -5.63 -6.76
N GLY A 196 16.27 -5.22 -6.46
CA GLY A 196 15.96 -4.47 -5.24
C GLY A 196 14.44 -4.26 -5.06
N PRO A 197 13.98 -3.93 -3.85
CA PRO A 197 12.59 -3.59 -3.59
C PRO A 197 12.12 -2.46 -4.52
N ARG A 198 10.94 -2.61 -5.14
CA ARG A 198 10.39 -1.62 -6.08
C ARG A 198 10.18 -0.28 -5.36
N LYS A 199 10.69 0.81 -5.94
CA LYS A 199 10.45 2.16 -5.42
C LYS A 199 9.06 2.65 -5.85
N MET A 200 8.34 3.21 -4.89
CA MET A 200 7.03 3.82 -5.04
C MET A 200 7.10 5.22 -4.44
N SER A 201 6.89 6.22 -5.27
CA SER A 201 6.73 7.62 -4.85
C SER A 201 5.25 7.98 -4.85
N VAL A 202 4.80 8.66 -3.81
CA VAL A 202 3.43 9.18 -3.67
C VAL A 202 3.53 10.69 -3.50
N ILE A 203 2.86 11.43 -4.37
CA ILE A 203 2.86 12.89 -4.38
C ILE A 203 1.46 13.35 -4.00
N VAL A 204 1.34 14.18 -2.97
CA VAL A 204 0.07 14.77 -2.56
C VAL A 204 0.19 16.30 -2.49
N PRO A 205 -0.92 17.04 -2.58
CA PRO A 205 -0.88 18.48 -2.32
C PRO A 205 -0.32 18.78 -0.92
N GLY A 206 0.37 19.91 -0.80
CA GLY A 206 0.85 20.44 0.47
C GLY A 206 -0.28 20.82 1.41
N MET A 207 0.09 21.15 2.65
CA MET A 207 -0.85 21.56 3.69
C MET A 207 -0.60 23.02 4.07
N THR A 208 -1.66 23.76 4.32
CA THR A 208 -1.61 25.15 4.80
C THR A 208 -1.26 25.18 6.30
N MET A 209 -1.02 26.38 6.85
CA MET A 209 -0.75 26.56 8.28
C MET A 209 -1.94 26.16 9.18
N VAL A 210 -3.14 26.08 8.62
CA VAL A 210 -4.36 25.61 9.31
C VAL A 210 -4.64 24.13 9.07
N HIS A 211 -3.66 23.38 8.55
CA HIS A 211 -3.75 21.93 8.31
C HIS A 211 -4.82 21.52 7.28
N GLU A 212 -5.12 22.42 6.33
CA GLU A 212 -5.97 22.13 5.18
C GLU A 212 -5.14 21.88 3.93
N ARG A 213 -5.65 21.10 2.98
CA ARG A 213 -4.93 20.85 1.73
C ARG A 213 -4.87 22.11 0.86
N VAL A 214 -3.70 22.38 0.31
CA VAL A 214 -3.52 23.34 -0.78
C VAL A 214 -4.25 22.79 -2.02
N CYS A 215 -5.22 23.54 -2.53
CA CYS A 215 -6.00 23.12 -3.70
C CYS A 215 -5.15 23.18 -4.98
N ILE A 216 -4.98 22.05 -5.67
CA ILE A 216 -4.29 21.98 -6.97
C ILE A 216 -5.30 21.60 -8.06
N ARG A 217 -5.69 22.58 -8.88
CA ARG A 217 -6.57 22.44 -10.06
C ARG A 217 -5.78 22.75 -11.33
N PRO A 218 -5.11 21.76 -11.95
CA PRO A 218 -4.26 22.00 -13.11
C PRO A 218 -5.07 22.51 -14.30
N ARG A 219 -4.65 23.63 -14.90
CA ARG A 219 -5.24 24.17 -16.14
C ARG A 219 -4.51 23.66 -17.40
N ASN A 220 -3.26 23.27 -17.22
CA ASN A 220 -2.37 22.73 -18.25
C ASN A 220 -1.51 21.59 -17.67
N GLU A 221 -0.72 20.94 -18.53
CA GLU A 221 0.07 19.77 -18.14
C GLU A 221 1.21 20.09 -17.15
N HIS A 222 1.73 21.32 -17.16
CA HIS A 222 2.83 21.74 -16.29
C HIS A 222 2.41 21.93 -14.83
N GLU A 223 1.12 22.16 -14.58
CA GLU A 223 0.57 22.40 -13.25
C GLU A 223 0.20 21.12 -12.48
N THR A 224 0.24 19.96 -13.13
CA THR A 224 -0.10 18.65 -12.52
C THR A 224 0.87 18.26 -11.40
N LEU A 225 0.43 17.40 -10.47
CA LEU A 225 1.28 16.88 -9.39
C LEU A 225 2.53 16.18 -9.93
N LEU A 226 2.37 15.38 -10.99
CA LEU A 226 3.48 14.68 -11.63
C LEU A 226 4.49 15.65 -12.25
N SER A 227 4.02 16.68 -12.95
CA SER A 227 4.91 17.69 -13.55
C SER A 227 5.64 18.51 -12.50
N ARG A 228 4.96 18.93 -11.41
CA ARG A 228 5.60 19.63 -10.28
C ARG A 228 6.71 18.79 -9.66
N TRP A 229 6.43 17.52 -9.41
CA TRP A 229 7.42 16.58 -8.86
C TRP A 229 8.62 16.35 -9.79
N GLN A 230 8.37 16.16 -11.09
CA GLN A 230 9.43 15.98 -12.08
C GLN A 230 10.32 17.22 -12.20
N ASN A 231 9.73 18.41 -12.11
CA ASN A 231 10.42 19.69 -12.17
C ASN A 231 11.01 20.14 -10.82
N LYS A 232 10.92 19.30 -9.77
CA LYS A 232 11.39 19.61 -8.41
C LYS A 232 10.76 20.88 -7.81
N ASN A 233 9.56 21.24 -8.24
CA ASN A 233 8.76 22.28 -7.60
C ASN A 233 8.02 21.67 -6.40
N THR A 234 8.63 21.75 -5.21
CA THR A 234 8.14 21.14 -3.97
C THR A 234 7.37 22.10 -3.07
N GLU A 235 7.21 23.38 -3.45
CA GLU A 235 6.61 24.41 -2.57
C GLU A 235 5.16 24.11 -2.16
N THR A 236 4.44 23.37 -3.00
CA THR A 236 2.99 23.15 -2.88
C THR A 236 2.62 21.66 -2.89
N ILE A 237 3.61 20.77 -2.80
CA ILE A 237 3.42 19.32 -2.82
C ILE A 237 4.25 18.67 -1.71
N ILE A 238 3.80 17.50 -1.27
CA ILE A 238 4.54 16.64 -0.35
C ILE A 238 4.93 15.38 -1.12
N GLU A 239 6.23 15.09 -1.14
CA GLU A 239 6.77 13.84 -1.66
C GLU A 239 6.87 12.81 -0.54
N LEU A 240 6.16 11.71 -0.71
CA LEU A 240 6.21 10.53 0.14
C LEU A 240 6.80 9.37 -0.64
N GLN A 241 7.33 8.38 0.06
CA GLN A 241 7.93 7.19 -0.54
C GLN A 241 7.60 5.94 0.25
N ASN A 242 7.67 4.78 -0.38
CA ASN A 242 7.59 3.53 0.36
C ASN A 242 8.78 3.38 1.31
N LYS A 243 8.52 2.91 2.54
CA LYS A 243 9.56 2.55 3.49
C LYS A 243 10.35 1.37 2.92
N THR A 244 11.68 1.51 2.91
CA THR A 244 12.57 0.43 2.50
C THR A 244 12.49 -0.70 3.52
N PRO A 245 12.21 -1.95 3.10
CA PRO A 245 12.23 -3.10 3.99
C PRO A 245 13.60 -3.29 4.65
N VAL A 246 13.60 -3.81 5.86
CA VAL A 246 14.82 -4.16 6.60
C VAL A 246 15.10 -5.64 6.42
N TRP A 247 16.37 -6.00 6.23
CA TRP A 247 16.78 -7.40 6.20
C TRP A 247 16.59 -8.03 7.58
N ASN A 248 15.94 -9.20 7.61
CA ASN A 248 15.75 -9.98 8.82
C ASN A 248 16.51 -11.30 8.68
N ASP A 249 17.53 -11.49 9.52
CA ASP A 249 18.41 -12.66 9.50
C ASP A 249 17.69 -13.96 9.87
N ASP A 250 16.71 -13.91 10.77
CA ASP A 250 15.98 -15.12 11.21
C ASP A 250 15.13 -15.72 10.09
N THR A 251 14.53 -14.86 9.26
CA THR A 251 13.66 -15.26 8.13
C THR A 251 14.37 -15.24 6.78
N GLN A 252 15.64 -14.80 6.74
CA GLN A 252 16.44 -14.60 5.53
C GLN A 252 15.68 -13.81 4.44
N SER A 253 14.97 -12.76 4.86
CA SER A 253 14.08 -12.01 3.98
C SER A 253 13.98 -10.52 4.34
N TYR A 254 13.57 -9.71 3.37
CA TYR A 254 13.28 -8.30 3.56
C TYR A 254 11.87 -8.11 4.14
N VAL A 255 11.77 -7.54 5.34
CA VAL A 255 10.52 -7.40 6.08
C VAL A 255 10.21 -5.95 6.45
N LEU A 256 8.92 -5.69 6.67
CA LEU A 256 8.42 -4.46 7.30
C LEU A 256 7.62 -4.86 8.54
N ASN A 257 7.71 -4.06 9.61
CA ASN A 257 6.94 -4.31 10.82
C ASN A 257 5.56 -3.66 10.71
N PHE A 258 4.52 -4.48 10.60
CA PHE A 258 3.13 -4.04 10.51
C PHE A 258 2.39 -4.11 11.85
N HIS A 259 3.08 -4.37 12.97
CA HIS A 259 2.50 -4.47 14.31
C HIS A 259 1.26 -5.41 14.38
N GLY A 260 1.33 -6.53 13.66
CA GLY A 260 0.23 -7.52 13.59
C GLY A 260 -0.96 -7.12 12.71
N ARG A 261 -0.98 -5.92 12.11
CA ARG A 261 -2.05 -5.49 11.18
C ARG A 261 -2.02 -6.23 9.84
N VAL A 262 -0.87 -6.78 9.46
CA VAL A 262 -0.68 -7.53 8.21
C VAL A 262 -0.16 -8.91 8.57
N THR A 263 -0.85 -9.95 8.08
CA THR A 263 -0.62 -11.34 8.49
C THR A 263 -0.26 -12.26 7.33
N GLN A 264 -0.42 -11.79 6.07
CA GLN A 264 -0.04 -12.57 4.89
C GLN A 264 1.07 -11.86 4.09
N ALA A 265 2.09 -12.62 3.72
CA ALA A 265 3.13 -12.15 2.82
C ALA A 265 2.53 -11.77 1.44
N SER A 266 2.91 -10.61 0.93
CA SER A 266 2.51 -10.14 -0.40
C SER A 266 3.44 -9.05 -0.89
N VAL A 267 3.76 -9.05 -2.18
CA VAL A 267 4.44 -7.93 -2.87
C VAL A 267 3.62 -6.63 -2.86
N LYS A 268 2.35 -6.71 -2.41
CA LYS A 268 1.46 -5.55 -2.24
C LYS A 268 1.52 -4.95 -0.85
N ASN A 269 2.22 -5.56 0.10
CA ASN A 269 2.36 -5.00 1.44
C ASN A 269 3.36 -3.85 1.40
N PHE A 270 2.97 -2.67 1.87
CA PHE A 270 3.85 -1.51 1.92
C PHE A 270 3.48 -0.56 3.05
N GLN A 271 4.45 0.24 3.46
CA GLN A 271 4.28 1.43 4.29
C GLN A 271 4.74 2.64 3.48
N ILE A 272 4.04 3.76 3.60
CA ILE A 272 4.40 5.05 3.01
C ILE A 272 4.85 5.98 4.13
N ILE A 273 5.96 6.67 3.91
CA ILE A 273 6.61 7.57 4.87
C ILE A 273 7.00 8.87 4.17
N HIS A 274 7.28 9.90 4.97
CA HIS A 274 8.02 11.06 4.50
C HIS A 274 9.53 10.76 4.58
N GLY A 275 10.31 11.22 3.60
CA GLY A 275 11.76 10.91 3.55
C GLY A 275 12.56 11.41 4.75
N ASN A 276 12.10 12.50 5.38
CA ASN A 276 12.75 13.10 6.55
C ASN A 276 12.28 12.50 7.88
N ASP A 277 11.24 11.67 7.89
CA ASP A 277 10.71 11.02 9.09
C ASP A 277 10.26 9.59 8.76
N PRO A 278 11.20 8.62 8.77
CA PRO A 278 10.91 7.23 8.43
C PRO A 278 10.08 6.47 9.47
N ASP A 279 9.95 7.00 10.69
CA ASP A 279 9.22 6.35 11.78
C ASP A 279 7.74 6.74 11.77
N TYR A 280 7.42 7.93 11.25
CA TYR A 280 6.04 8.33 10.99
C TYR A 280 5.45 7.62 9.76
N ILE A 281 4.65 6.59 10.02
CA ILE A 281 3.95 5.83 8.98
C ILE A 281 2.70 6.60 8.52
N VAL A 282 2.81 7.31 7.39
CA VAL A 282 1.71 8.07 6.78
C VAL A 282 0.58 7.15 6.29
N MET A 283 0.94 6.01 5.72
CA MET A 283 -0.01 5.00 5.28
C MET A 283 0.59 3.61 5.43
N GLN A 284 -0.22 2.66 5.88
CA GLN A 284 0.13 1.26 5.94
C GLN A 284 -0.92 0.44 5.20
N PHE A 285 -0.48 -0.47 4.33
CA PHE A 285 -1.37 -1.33 3.59
C PHE A 285 -0.81 -2.75 3.51
N GLY A 286 -1.66 -3.75 3.72
CA GLY A 286 -1.25 -5.12 3.50
C GLY A 286 -2.36 -6.16 3.58
N ARG A 287 -2.02 -7.37 3.15
CA ARG A 287 -2.96 -8.49 3.03
C ARG A 287 -3.15 -9.22 4.36
N VAL A 288 -4.39 -9.56 4.68
CA VAL A 288 -4.74 -10.40 5.84
C VAL A 288 -5.54 -11.66 5.47
N ALA A 289 -6.24 -11.64 4.33
CA ALA A 289 -6.89 -12.80 3.75
C ALA A 289 -6.84 -12.74 2.21
N GLU A 290 -7.43 -13.71 1.51
CA GLU A 290 -7.34 -13.78 0.06
C GLU A 290 -7.84 -12.49 -0.62
N ASP A 291 -8.97 -11.98 -0.14
CA ASP A 291 -9.69 -10.82 -0.64
C ASP A 291 -9.90 -9.73 0.42
N VAL A 292 -9.09 -9.75 1.48
CA VAL A 292 -9.17 -8.79 2.60
C VAL A 292 -7.81 -8.20 2.89
N PHE A 293 -7.78 -6.87 3.01
CA PHE A 293 -6.57 -6.08 3.22
C PHE A 293 -6.83 -5.07 4.35
N THR A 294 -5.82 -4.80 5.17
CA THR A 294 -5.82 -3.67 6.09
C THR A 294 -5.27 -2.44 5.38
N MET A 295 -5.83 -1.28 5.69
CA MET A 295 -5.40 0.00 5.17
C MET A 295 -5.54 1.02 6.29
N ASP A 296 -4.43 1.44 6.86
CA ASP A 296 -4.40 2.43 7.94
C ASP A 296 -3.73 3.69 7.40
N TYR A 297 -4.22 4.87 7.76
CA TYR A 297 -3.64 6.13 7.30
C TYR A 297 -3.63 7.19 8.40
N ASN A 298 -2.66 8.08 8.29
CA ASN A 298 -2.44 9.22 9.17
C ASN A 298 -2.42 10.52 8.34
N TYR A 299 -2.34 11.65 9.04
CA TYR A 299 -2.10 12.95 8.43
C TYR A 299 -0.87 12.88 7.49
N PRO A 300 -0.85 13.53 6.31
CA PRO A 300 -1.84 14.46 5.78
C PRO A 300 -2.91 13.81 4.89
N LEU A 301 -3.01 12.47 4.86
CA LEU A 301 -3.91 11.77 3.94
C LEU A 301 -5.37 11.81 4.41
N CYS A 302 -6.29 11.80 3.45
CA CYS A 302 -7.69 11.45 3.67
C CYS A 302 -8.02 10.05 3.14
N ALA A 303 -9.22 9.54 3.46
CA ALA A 303 -9.65 8.21 3.04
C ALA A 303 -9.64 8.04 1.51
N LEU A 304 -10.07 9.05 0.75
CA LEU A 304 -10.08 9.00 -0.72
C LEU A 304 -8.66 8.87 -1.30
N GLN A 305 -7.70 9.62 -0.76
CA GLN A 305 -6.29 9.53 -1.18
C GLN A 305 -5.73 8.15 -0.85
N ALA A 306 -5.84 7.70 0.40
CA ALA A 306 -5.32 6.42 0.85
C ALA A 306 -5.95 5.25 0.07
N PHE A 307 -7.26 5.26 -0.14
CA PHE A 307 -7.95 4.23 -0.89
C PHE A 307 -7.50 4.18 -2.35
N ALA A 308 -7.35 5.33 -3.01
CA ALA A 308 -6.89 5.39 -4.39
C ALA A 308 -5.42 4.93 -4.54
N ILE A 309 -4.56 5.21 -3.56
CA ILE A 309 -3.18 4.69 -3.50
C ILE A 309 -3.19 3.16 -3.34
N ALA A 310 -4.05 2.62 -2.48
CA ALA A 310 -4.22 1.17 -2.35
C ALA A 310 -4.72 0.55 -3.67
N LEU A 311 -5.69 1.18 -4.34
CA LEU A 311 -6.21 0.71 -5.64
C LEU A 311 -5.15 0.65 -6.73
N SER A 312 -4.19 1.58 -6.79
CA SER A 312 -3.10 1.52 -7.78
C SER A 312 -2.15 0.33 -7.58
N SER A 313 -2.12 -0.24 -6.37
CA SER A 313 -1.34 -1.45 -6.07
C SER A 313 -1.97 -2.73 -6.64
N PHE A 314 -3.29 -2.75 -6.83
CA PHE A 314 -4.01 -3.91 -7.39
C PHE A 314 -3.89 -3.99 -8.92
N ASP A 315 -3.57 -2.89 -9.59
CA ASP A 315 -3.43 -2.88 -11.05
C ASP A 315 -2.12 -3.56 -11.49
N SER A 316 -2.22 -4.37 -12.56
CA SER A 316 -1.10 -5.01 -13.23
C SER A 316 -0.20 -3.96 -13.87
N LYS A 317 1.11 -4.10 -13.69
CA LYS A 317 2.11 -3.14 -14.18
C LYS A 317 2.92 -3.81 -15.26
N LEU A 318 2.69 -3.45 -16.52
CA LEU A 318 3.30 -4.10 -17.68
C LEU A 318 4.84 -4.02 -17.71
N ALA A 319 5.43 -3.08 -16.96
CA ALA A 319 6.87 -2.81 -16.96
C ALA A 319 7.51 -2.96 -15.56
N CYS A 320 6.80 -3.57 -14.62
CA CYS A 320 7.31 -3.77 -13.28
C CYS A 320 7.33 -5.25 -12.89
N GLU A 321 7.14 -6.22 -13.78
CA GLU A 321 7.25 -7.65 -13.42
C GLU A 321 8.68 -8.02 -13.02
#